data_AF-A0A920I0N0-F1
#
_entry.id   AF-A0A920I0N0-F1
#
_cell.length_a   1.000
_cell.length_b   1.000
_cell.length_c   1.000
_cell.angle_alpha   90.00
_cell.angle_beta   90.00
_cell.angle_gamma   90.00
#
_symmetry.space_group_name_H-M   'P 1'
#
loop_
_entity.id
_entity.type
_entity.pdbx_description
1 polymer ?
#
loop_
_entity_poly.entity_id
_entity_poly.type
_entity_poly.pdbx_seq_one_letter_code
_entity_poly.pdbx_strand_id
1 'polypeptide(L)'
;MQNALSLAMVAGEVTLLRGPNGSGKSTLLRTIAGRLPAAAGTIECDVPVLYIGHADGLSPALTGRQNLADWAMLNGLANDDAAIDAALDRMQARAFADLPVRRLSHGQRRRVALARLTLGPSSALWLLDEPNSGSTPPPASRSTT
;
A
#
# COMPACT_ATOMS: atom_id res chain seq x y z
N MET A 1 12.21 -7.97 28.91
CA MET A 1 10.85 -8.46 28.58
C MET A 1 10.51 -7.99 27.18
N GLN A 2 10.38 -8.90 26.21
CA GLN A 2 9.72 -8.56 24.95
C GLN A 2 8.22 -8.63 25.23
N ASN A 3 7.49 -7.52 25.11
CA ASN A 3 6.04 -7.54 25.27
C ASN A 3 5.42 -8.32 24.11
N ALA A 4 4.60 -9.31 24.44
CA ALA A 4 3.79 -10.00 23.45
C ALA A 4 2.77 -9.00 22.85
N LEU A 5 2.67 -8.98 21.51
CA LEU A 5 1.68 -8.21 20.79
C LEU A 5 0.51 -9.13 20.43
N SER A 6 -0.71 -8.67 20.66
CA SER A 6 -1.93 -9.35 20.21
C SER A 6 -2.84 -8.32 19.55
N LEU A 7 -3.26 -8.61 18.33
CA LEU A 7 -4.09 -7.74 17.50
C LEU A 7 -5.08 -8.61 16.73
N ALA A 8 -6.34 -8.18 16.70
CA ALA A 8 -7.35 -8.70 15.79
C ALA A 8 -7.88 -7.53 14.97
N MET A 9 -8.12 -7.75 13.68
CA MET A 9 -8.65 -6.75 12.76
C MET A 9 -9.87 -7.33 12.06
N VAL A 10 -10.89 -6.50 11.84
CA VAL A 10 -12.10 -6.89 11.11
C VAL A 10 -12.22 -6.08 9.82
N ALA A 11 -12.91 -6.66 8.84
CA ALA A 11 -13.10 -6.01 7.54
C ALA A 11 -13.86 -4.68 7.69
N GLY A 12 -13.46 -3.68 6.89
CA GLY A 12 -14.08 -2.35 6.88
C GLY A 12 -13.51 -1.36 7.90
N GLU A 13 -12.59 -1.80 8.77
CA GLU A 13 -11.92 -0.91 9.72
C GLU A 13 -10.58 -0.39 9.19
N VAL A 14 -10.22 0.83 9.63
CA VAL A 14 -8.90 1.41 9.41
C VAL A 14 -8.17 1.45 10.74
N THR A 15 -7.13 0.64 10.88
CA THR A 15 -6.27 0.62 12.08
C THR A 15 -5.00 1.43 11.83
N LEU A 16 -4.72 2.39 12.71
CA LEU A 16 -3.51 3.21 12.65
C LEU A 16 -2.48 2.74 13.68
N LEU A 17 -1.38 2.16 13.20
CA LEU A 17 -0.26 1.75 14.03
C LEU A 17 0.64 2.96 14.37
N ARG A 18 0.67 3.36 15.65
CA ARG A 18 1.49 4.48 16.15
C ARG A 18 2.62 4.00 17.05
N GLY A 19 3.73 4.74 17.03
CA GLY A 19 4.89 4.48 17.87
C GLY A 19 6.11 5.28 17.40
N PRO A 20 7.16 5.43 18.21
CA PRO A 20 8.36 6.17 17.85
C PRO A 20 9.09 5.55 16.65
N ASN A 21 9.98 6.32 16.02
CA ASN A 21 10.85 5.79 14.97
C ASN A 21 11.70 4.66 15.55
N GLY A 22 11.84 3.56 14.80
CA GLY A 22 12.52 2.36 15.28
C GLY A 22 11.70 1.45 16.19
N SER A 23 10.43 1.75 16.48
CA SER A 23 9.57 0.88 17.32
C SER A 23 9.13 -0.43 16.66
N GLY A 24 9.61 -0.75 15.45
CA GLY A 24 9.27 -1.98 14.74
C GLY A 24 7.99 -1.97 13.91
N LYS A 25 7.36 -0.80 13.65
CA LYS A 25 6.12 -0.70 12.84
C LYS A 25 6.27 -1.30 11.44
N SER A 26 7.27 -0.86 10.69
CA SER A 26 7.55 -1.38 9.35
C SER A 26 7.94 -2.85 9.38
N THR A 27 8.61 -3.30 10.46
CA THR A 27 8.89 -4.72 10.69
C THR A 27 7.60 -5.51 10.84
N LEU A 28 6.69 -5.06 11.70
CA LEU A 28 5.38 -5.68 11.90
C LEU A 28 4.58 -5.74 10.59
N LEU A 29 4.48 -4.63 9.84
CA LEU A 29 3.76 -4.60 8.57
C LEU A 29 4.38 -5.56 7.54
N ARG A 30 5.71 -5.67 7.47
CA ARG A 30 6.39 -6.64 6.59
C ARG A 30 6.14 -8.08 7.03
N THR A 31 6.07 -8.33 8.33
CA THR A 31 5.73 -9.67 8.86
C THR A 31 4.30 -10.05 8.51
N ILE A 32 3.33 -9.16 8.69
CA ILE A 32 1.93 -9.40 8.29
C ILE A 32 1.82 -9.57 6.76
N ALA A 33 2.61 -8.81 5.98
CA ALA A 33 2.68 -8.95 4.53
C ALA A 33 3.39 -10.23 4.03
N GLY A 34 3.82 -11.12 4.93
CA GLY A 34 4.56 -12.34 4.58
C GLY A 34 5.96 -12.08 4.00
N ARG A 35 6.50 -10.86 4.14
CA ARG A 35 7.82 -10.45 3.62
C ARG A 35 8.96 -10.62 4.62
N LEU A 36 8.63 -10.90 5.88
CA LEU A 36 9.57 -11.16 6.95
C LEU A 36 8.97 -12.26 7.85
N PRO A 37 9.70 -13.33 8.21
CA PRO A 37 9.16 -14.33 9.13
C PRO A 37 8.89 -13.71 10.51
N ALA A 38 7.86 -14.21 11.19
CA ALA A 38 7.62 -13.85 12.58
C ALA A 38 8.74 -14.42 13.46
N ALA A 39 9.27 -13.60 14.37
CA ALA A 39 10.28 -14.08 15.32
C ALA A 39 9.70 -15.08 16.33
N ALA A 40 8.41 -14.93 16.66
CA ALA A 40 7.61 -15.84 17.48
C ALA A 40 6.12 -15.57 17.23
N GLY A 41 5.27 -16.52 17.62
CA GLY A 41 3.81 -16.41 17.47
C GLY A 41 3.31 -16.76 16.07
N THR A 42 2.05 -16.43 15.80
CA THR A 42 1.33 -16.82 14.59
C THR A 42 0.64 -15.60 13.98
N ILE A 43 0.54 -15.58 12.65
CA ILE A 43 -0.28 -14.62 11.91
C ILE A 43 -1.23 -15.42 11.04
N GLU A 44 -2.52 -15.22 11.24
CA GLU A 44 -3.58 -15.83 10.47
C GLU A 44 -4.25 -14.74 9.63
N CYS A 45 -4.22 -14.89 8.30
CA CYS A 45 -4.79 -13.92 7.37
C CYS A 45 -5.32 -14.67 6.13
N ASP A 46 -6.63 -14.82 6.06
CA ASP A 46 -7.31 -15.59 5.01
C ASP A 46 -7.67 -14.76 3.77
N VAL A 47 -7.22 -13.51 3.73
CA VAL A 47 -7.47 -12.57 2.62
C VAL A 47 -6.15 -12.19 1.93
N PRO A 48 -6.20 -11.81 0.64
CA PRO A 48 -5.04 -11.27 -0.04
C PRO A 48 -4.47 -10.04 0.70
N VAL A 49 -3.16 -9.90 0.75
CA VAL A 49 -2.50 -8.74 1.38
C VAL A 49 -1.86 -7.86 0.32
N LEU A 50 -2.22 -6.58 0.29
CA LEU A 50 -1.58 -5.56 -0.52
C LEU A 50 -0.70 -4.68 0.36
N TYR A 51 0.61 -4.78 0.17
CA TYR A 51 1.58 -3.99 0.93
C TYR A 51 2.23 -2.90 0.07
N ILE A 52 2.04 -1.65 0.47
CA ILE A 52 2.75 -0.49 -0.07
C ILE A 52 3.69 0.01 1.03
N GLY A 53 4.97 -0.26 0.83
CA GLY A 53 6.03 0.12 1.78
C GLY A 53 6.45 1.58 1.65
N HIS A 54 7.51 1.92 2.39
CA HIS A 54 8.23 3.18 2.22
C HIS A 54 8.72 3.40 0.77
N ALA A 55 9.21 2.34 0.12
CA ALA A 55 9.47 2.37 -1.31
C ALA A 55 8.17 2.14 -2.09
N ASP A 56 7.92 2.98 -3.10
CA ASP A 56 6.71 2.92 -3.94
C ASP A 56 6.62 1.64 -4.79
N GLY A 57 7.70 0.87 -4.89
CA GLY A 57 7.76 -0.38 -5.67
C GLY A 57 7.52 -0.17 -7.17
N LEU A 58 7.86 1.01 -7.68
CA LEU A 58 7.73 1.37 -9.10
C LEU A 58 9.08 1.28 -9.79
N SER A 59 9.13 0.66 -10.96
CA SER A 59 10.29 0.70 -11.86
C SER A 59 10.45 2.12 -12.43
N PRO A 60 11.61 2.78 -12.23
CA PRO A 60 11.85 4.16 -12.68
C PRO A 60 11.99 4.29 -14.21
N ALA A 61 12.27 3.18 -14.89
CA ALA A 61 12.40 3.13 -16.34
C ALA A 61 11.05 3.20 -17.06
N LEU A 62 10.02 2.60 -16.45
CA LEU A 62 8.67 2.48 -16.99
C LEU A 62 7.80 3.69 -16.66
N THR A 63 6.71 3.87 -17.41
CA THR A 63 5.66 4.83 -17.07
C THR A 63 4.85 4.36 -15.87
N GLY A 64 4.10 5.27 -15.25
CA GLY A 64 3.18 4.90 -14.16
C GLY A 64 2.14 3.86 -14.62
N ARG A 65 1.59 4.05 -15.83
CA ARG A 65 0.65 3.10 -16.46
C ARG A 65 1.27 1.72 -16.66
N GLN A 66 2.47 1.65 -17.24
CA GLN A 66 3.18 0.38 -17.46
C GLN A 66 3.44 -0.35 -16.14
N ASN A 67 3.82 0.38 -15.09
CA ASN A 67 3.99 -0.21 -13.76
C ASN A 67 2.69 -0.81 -13.19
N LEU A 68 1.53 -0.23 -13.49
CA LEU A 68 0.23 -0.77 -13.08
C LEU A 68 -0.17 -1.98 -13.92
N ALA A 69 0.06 -1.94 -15.23
CA ALA A 69 -0.19 -3.05 -16.13
C ALA A 69 0.65 -4.29 -15.75
N ASP A 70 1.96 -4.11 -15.56
CA ASP A 70 2.87 -5.18 -15.12
C ASP A 70 2.43 -5.75 -13.77
N TRP A 71 2.05 -4.87 -12.84
CA TRP A 71 1.56 -5.30 -11.53
C TRP A 71 0.26 -6.10 -11.64
N ALA A 72 -0.71 -5.67 -12.45
CA ALA A 72 -1.96 -6.38 -12.65
C ALA A 72 -1.70 -7.78 -13.25
N MET A 73 -0.85 -7.85 -14.28
CA MET A 73 -0.48 -9.11 -14.93
C MET A 73 0.20 -10.09 -13.97
N LEU A 74 1.17 -9.63 -13.17
CA LEU A 74 1.89 -10.46 -12.20
C LEU A 74 1.00 -11.00 -11.07
N ASN A 75 -0.14 -10.35 -10.81
CA ASN A 75 -1.10 -10.76 -9.78
C ASN A 75 -2.34 -11.46 -10.37
N GLY A 76 -2.33 -11.78 -11.67
CA GLY A 76 -3.46 -12.44 -12.34
C GLY A 76 -4.74 -11.60 -12.37
N LEU A 77 -4.60 -10.27 -12.32
CA LEU A 77 -5.71 -9.32 -12.33
C LEU A 77 -6.04 -8.87 -13.76
N ALA A 78 -7.21 -8.27 -13.93
CA ALA A 78 -7.59 -7.66 -15.20
C ALA A 78 -6.56 -6.60 -15.60
N ASN A 79 -5.83 -6.89 -16.69
CA ASN A 79 -4.90 -5.96 -17.31
C ASN A 79 -5.60 -5.29 -18.49
N ASP A 80 -6.68 -4.57 -18.18
CA ASP A 80 -7.41 -3.78 -19.16
C ASP A 80 -7.16 -2.27 -18.93
N ASP A 81 -7.08 -1.53 -20.04
CA ASP A 81 -6.74 -0.11 -19.98
C ASP A 81 -7.77 0.71 -19.22
N ALA A 82 -9.05 0.30 -19.24
CA ALA A 82 -10.15 1.02 -18.60
C ALA A 82 -10.09 0.91 -17.06
N ALA A 83 -9.72 -0.26 -16.53
CA ALA A 83 -9.52 -0.49 -15.10
C ALA A 83 -8.29 0.26 -14.60
N ILE A 84 -7.17 0.23 -15.36
CA ILE A 84 -5.97 1.00 -15.04
C ILE A 84 -6.28 2.50 -15.04
N ASP A 85 -7.02 2.96 -16.03
CA ASP A 85 -7.52 4.31 -16.15
C ASP A 85 -8.38 4.74 -14.94
N ALA A 86 -9.36 3.91 -14.56
CA ALA A 86 -10.22 4.16 -13.41
C ALA A 86 -9.42 4.21 -12.10
N ALA A 87 -8.43 3.33 -11.94
CA ALA A 87 -7.53 3.31 -10.79
C ALA A 87 -6.66 4.58 -10.72
N LEU A 88 -6.11 5.01 -11.86
CA LEU A 88 -5.34 6.24 -11.98
C LEU A 88 -6.20 7.47 -11.69
N ASP A 89 -7.44 7.52 -12.17
CA ASP A 89 -8.37 8.63 -11.92
C ASP A 89 -8.73 8.72 -10.44
N ARG A 90 -8.99 7.58 -9.78
CA ARG A 90 -9.30 7.53 -8.35
C ARG A 90 -8.17 8.06 -7.47
N MET A 91 -6.93 7.94 -7.95
CA MET A 91 -5.73 8.48 -7.27
C MET A 91 -5.26 9.81 -7.85
N GLN A 92 -6.03 10.45 -8.75
CA GLN A 92 -5.65 11.71 -9.41
C GLN A 92 -4.25 11.63 -10.06
N ALA A 93 -3.96 10.51 -10.70
CA ALA A 93 -2.66 10.18 -11.28
C ALA A 93 -2.64 10.15 -12.82
N ARG A 94 -3.81 10.14 -13.48
CA ARG A 94 -3.91 10.01 -14.94
C ARG A 94 -3.07 11.03 -15.70
N ALA A 95 -3.09 12.29 -15.28
CA ALA A 95 -2.40 13.40 -15.98
C ALA A 95 -0.88 13.21 -16.14
N PHE A 96 -0.25 12.33 -15.37
CA PHE A 96 1.19 12.06 -15.43
C PHE A 96 1.52 10.57 -15.53
N ALA A 97 0.50 9.71 -15.71
CA ALA A 97 0.68 8.26 -15.72
C ALA A 97 1.52 7.76 -16.90
N ASP A 98 1.53 8.49 -18.00
CA ASP A 98 2.29 8.14 -19.22
C ASP A 98 3.72 8.72 -19.22
N LEU A 99 4.09 9.47 -18.17
CA LEU A 99 5.48 9.89 -17.97
C LEU A 99 6.27 8.75 -17.30
N PRO A 100 7.56 8.59 -17.66
CA PRO A 100 8.44 7.68 -16.93
C PRO A 100 8.51 8.05 -15.45
N VAL A 101 8.45 7.05 -14.56
CA VAL A 101 8.39 7.23 -13.10
C VAL A 101 9.57 8.06 -12.57
N ARG A 102 10.76 7.97 -13.19
CA ARG A 102 11.92 8.82 -12.84
C ARG A 102 11.68 10.33 -12.98
N ARG A 103 10.69 10.75 -13.78
CA ARG A 103 10.32 12.16 -13.98
C ARG A 103 9.23 12.64 -13.02
N LEU A 104 8.62 11.72 -12.27
CA LEU A 104 7.54 12.03 -11.34
C LEU A 104 8.10 12.53 -10.01
N SER A 105 7.43 13.51 -9.40
CA SER A 105 7.69 13.90 -8.01
C SER A 105 7.36 12.76 -7.04
N HIS A 106 7.87 12.82 -5.81
CA HIS A 106 7.57 11.79 -4.81
C HIS A 106 6.06 11.59 -4.60
N GLY A 107 5.29 12.67 -4.46
CA GLY A 107 3.83 12.59 -4.32
C GLY A 107 3.10 12.06 -5.57
N GLN A 108 3.64 12.30 -6.77
CA GLN A 108 3.11 11.71 -8.00
C GLN A 108 3.37 10.20 -8.04
N ARG A 109 4.60 9.76 -7.73
CA ARG A 109 4.93 8.32 -7.62
C ARG A 109 4.07 7.63 -6.58
N ARG A 110 3.85 8.27 -5.43
CA ARG A 110 3.00 7.73 -4.37
C ARG A 110 1.57 7.49 -4.85
N ARG A 111 0.98 8.47 -5.56
CA ARG A 111 -0.36 8.34 -6.15
C ARG A 111 -0.45 7.19 -7.17
N VAL A 112 0.56 7.01 -8.01
CA VAL A 112 0.62 5.84 -8.91
C VAL A 112 0.70 4.55 -8.12
N ALA A 113 1.55 4.47 -7.08
CA ALA A 113 1.67 3.26 -6.27
C ALA A 113 0.36 2.90 -5.55
N LEU A 114 -0.36 3.90 -5.04
CA LEU A 114 -1.66 3.72 -4.38
C LEU A 114 -2.76 3.24 -5.34
N ALA A 115 -2.65 3.50 -6.65
CA ALA A 115 -3.63 3.05 -7.63
C ALA A 115 -3.69 1.50 -7.73
N ARG A 116 -2.65 0.79 -7.29
CA ARG A 116 -2.65 -0.67 -7.20
C ARG A 116 -3.72 -1.20 -6.24
N LEU A 117 -4.03 -0.44 -5.18
CA LEU A 117 -5.02 -0.84 -4.17
C LEU A 117 -6.41 -1.02 -4.79
N THR A 118 -6.73 -0.22 -5.81
CA THR A 118 -8.04 -0.23 -6.47
C THR A 118 -8.12 -1.22 -7.63
N LEU A 119 -6.98 -1.76 -8.07
CA LEU A 119 -6.91 -2.82 -9.08
C LEU A 119 -6.96 -4.23 -8.47
N GLY A 120 -6.56 -4.37 -7.21
CA GLY A 120 -6.56 -5.65 -6.51
C GLY A 120 -7.95 -6.11 -6.04
N PRO A 121 -8.02 -7.31 -5.42
CA PRO A 121 -9.27 -7.84 -4.86
C PRO A 121 -9.88 -6.89 -3.84
N SER A 122 -11.20 -6.69 -3.90
CA SER A 122 -11.93 -5.82 -2.97
C SER A 122 -11.90 -6.30 -1.51
N SER A 123 -11.61 -7.58 -1.30
CA SER A 123 -11.46 -8.20 0.02
C SER A 123 -10.05 -8.08 0.62
N ALA A 124 -9.09 -7.48 -0.11
CA ALA A 124 -7.70 -7.48 0.31
C ALA A 124 -7.44 -6.60 1.54
N LEU A 125 -6.59 -7.08 2.46
CA LEU A 125 -6.04 -6.28 3.54
C LEU A 125 -4.97 -5.32 2.99
N TRP A 126 -5.18 -4.02 3.17
CA TRP A 126 -4.23 -3.00 2.76
C TRP A 126 -3.28 -2.65 3.89
N LEU A 127 -1.98 -2.89 3.69
CA LEU A 127 -0.91 -2.53 4.60
C LEU A 127 -0.09 -1.39 4.01
N LEU A 128 -0.20 -0.21 4.61
CA LEU A 128 0.43 1.02 4.12
C LEU A 128 1.46 1.50 5.12
N ASP A 129 2.74 1.42 4.74
CA ASP A 129 3.86 1.95 5.53
C ASP A 129 4.09 3.41 5.12
N GLU A 130 3.77 4.33 6.03
CA GLU A 130 3.83 5.78 5.84
C GLU A 130 3.17 6.27 4.52
N PRO A 131 1.86 6.07 4.31
CA PRO A 131 1.17 6.50 3.09
C PRO A 131 1.23 8.01 2.81
N ASN A 132 1.37 8.82 3.85
CA ASN A 132 1.27 10.28 3.79
C ASN A 132 2.61 11.01 3.92
N SER A 133 3.76 10.31 3.92
CA SER A 133 5.07 10.97 3.99
C SER A 133 5.27 11.82 2.74
N GLY A 134 4.96 13.12 2.81
CA GLY A 134 4.99 14.07 1.69
C GLY A 134 3.68 14.82 1.40
N SER A 135 2.58 14.52 2.10
CA SER A 135 1.33 15.30 2.04
C SER A 135 0.86 15.64 3.45
N THR A 136 0.61 16.92 3.73
CA THR A 136 -0.06 17.36 4.98
C THR A 136 -1.31 16.51 5.23
N PRO A 137 -1.44 15.83 6.39
CA PRO A 137 -2.59 14.97 6.64
C PRO A 137 -3.87 15.81 6.82
N PRO A 138 -5.04 15.33 6.35
CA PRO A 138 -6.31 15.91 6.74
C PRO A 138 -6.55 15.71 8.26
N PRO A 139 -7.32 16.61 8.91
CA PRO A 139 -7.57 16.53 10.35
C PRO A 139 -8.19 15.18 10.73
N ALA A 140 -7.63 14.53 11.75
CA ALA A 140 -8.03 13.21 12.20
C ALA A 140 -9.49 13.20 12.70
N SER A 141 -10.32 12.32 12.15
CA SER A 141 -11.57 11.89 12.79
C SER A 141 -11.24 10.99 13.99
N ARG A 142 -11.87 11.30 15.12
CA ARG A 142 -11.63 10.73 16.46
C ARG A 142 -11.62 9.20 16.48
N SER A 143 -10.67 8.62 17.21
CA SER A 143 -10.72 7.24 17.70
C SER A 143 -11.06 7.28 19.18
N THR A 144 -12.18 6.67 19.55
CA THR A 144 -12.56 6.36 20.93
C THR A 144 -11.71 5.20 21.46
N THR A 145 -11.54 5.21 22.78
CA THR A 145 -10.66 4.41 23.65
C THR A 145 -10.71 2.90 23.45
#